data_AF-A0A350XQT1-F1
#
_entry.id   AF-A0A350XQT1-F1
#
_cell.length_a   1.000
_cell.length_b   1.000
_cell.length_c   1.000
_cell.angle_alpha   90.00
_cell.angle_beta   90.00
_cell.angle_gamma   90.00
#
_symmetry.space_group_name_H-M   'P 1'
#
loop_
_entity.id
_entity.type
_entity.pdbx_description
1 polymer ?
#
loop_
_entity_poly.entity_id
_entity_poly.type
_entity_poly.pdbx_seq_one_letter_code
_entity_poly.pdbx_strand_id
1 'polypeptide(L)'
;QAFNLIPTLDASENITLPIDIAGKDPDKAWFDTVVDTVGLRDRLTHRPSELSGGQQQRVAAARALVTRPEIIFADEPSGNLDSKSSAELLGFMRRAVDEFGQTIVMVTHDAHAASFADRVVFLADGRQSGELLDPTTERILEYLKSLGD
;
A
#
# COMPACT_ATOMS: atom_id res chain seq x y z
N GLN A 1 -12.40 -3.88 -7.65
CA GLN A 1 -11.76 -5.16 -7.24
C GLN A 1 -12.29 -5.53 -5.86
N ALA A 2 -12.68 -6.79 -5.62
CA ALA A 2 -12.78 -7.27 -4.25
C ALA A 2 -11.34 -7.50 -3.79
N PHE A 3 -10.88 -6.84 -2.73
CA PHE A 3 -9.48 -6.86 -2.27
C PHE A 3 -9.02 -8.23 -1.69
N ASN A 4 -9.58 -9.32 -2.22
CA ASN A 4 -9.43 -10.71 -1.81
C ASN A 4 -9.57 -10.91 -0.29
N LEU A 5 -10.48 -10.14 0.33
CA LEU A 5 -10.84 -10.31 1.73
C LEU A 5 -11.79 -11.50 1.84
N ILE A 6 -11.66 -12.28 2.91
CA ILE A 6 -12.53 -13.41 3.19
C ILE A 6 -13.83 -12.86 3.81
N PRO A 7 -15.00 -13.01 3.16
CA PRO A 7 -16.24 -12.33 3.59
C PRO A 7 -16.78 -12.76 4.96
N THR A 8 -16.41 -13.97 5.41
CA THR A 8 -16.85 -14.52 6.69
C THR A 8 -16.00 -14.07 7.86
N LEU A 9 -14.83 -13.50 7.60
CA LEU A 9 -13.90 -12.98 8.60
C LEU A 9 -14.11 -11.48 8.79
N ASP A 10 -13.90 -10.97 10.01
CA ASP A 10 -13.84 -9.54 10.26
C ASP A 10 -12.51 -8.92 9.79
N ALA A 11 -12.35 -7.61 9.94
CA ALA A 11 -11.13 -6.91 9.53
C ALA A 11 -9.89 -7.37 10.31
N SER A 12 -10.01 -7.63 11.61
CA SER A 12 -8.90 -8.13 12.42
C SER A 12 -8.45 -9.50 11.94
N GLU A 13 -9.39 -10.42 11.77
CA GLU A 13 -9.15 -11.79 11.29
C GLU A 13 -8.60 -11.78 9.87
N ASN A 14 -9.10 -10.90 8.98
CA ASN A 14 -8.51 -10.73 7.66
C ASN A 14 -7.07 -10.25 7.73
N ILE A 15 -6.75 -9.31 8.63
CA ILE A 15 -5.38 -8.81 8.79
C ILE A 15 -4.46 -9.92 9.29
N THR A 16 -4.83 -10.66 10.34
CA THR A 16 -3.97 -11.69 10.94
C THR A 16 -3.90 -13.00 10.16
N LEU A 17 -4.82 -13.22 9.21
CA LEU A 17 -4.93 -14.47 8.44
C LEU A 17 -3.60 -15.09 7.97
N PRO A 18 -2.63 -14.34 7.41
CA PRO A 18 -1.35 -14.95 6.98
C PRO A 18 -0.52 -15.52 8.14
N ILE A 19 -0.60 -14.90 9.33
CA ILE A 19 0.08 -15.35 10.55
C ILE A 19 -0.61 -16.59 11.10
N ASP A 20 -1.94 -16.58 11.11
CA ASP A 20 -2.76 -17.70 11.58
C ASP A 20 -2.53 -18.95 10.72
N ILE A 21 -2.44 -18.79 9.39
CA ILE A 21 -2.10 -19.89 8.45
C ILE A 21 -0.69 -20.44 8.72
N ALA A 22 0.24 -19.58 9.14
CA ALA A 22 1.59 -20.00 9.52
C ALA A 22 1.66 -20.67 10.90
N GLY A 23 0.54 -20.79 11.62
CA GLY A 23 0.47 -21.39 12.96
C GLY A 23 1.22 -20.59 14.02
N LYS A 24 1.33 -19.27 13.85
CA LYS A 24 2.00 -18.36 14.77
C LYS A 24 0.98 -17.44 15.43
N ASP A 25 1.39 -16.83 16.54
CA ASP A 25 0.63 -15.74 17.14
C ASP A 25 1.11 -14.39 16.60
N PRO A 26 0.20 -13.42 16.36
CA PRO A 26 0.60 -12.08 15.96
C PRO A 26 1.31 -11.36 17.10
N ASP A 27 2.39 -10.65 16.77
CA ASP A 27 2.99 -9.65 17.67
C ASP A 27 1.96 -8.53 17.87
N LYS A 28 1.36 -8.46 19.06
CA LYS A 28 0.29 -7.49 19.37
C LYS A 28 0.76 -6.05 19.23
N ALA A 29 1.98 -5.74 19.65
CA ALA A 29 2.51 -4.39 19.54
C ALA A 29 2.64 -3.98 18.08
N TRP A 30 3.13 -4.90 17.24
CA TRP A 30 3.18 -4.67 15.79
C TRP A 30 1.80 -4.49 15.17
N PHE A 31 0.88 -5.40 15.49
CA PHE A 31 -0.47 -5.37 14.96
C PHE A 31 -1.14 -4.03 15.28
N ASP A 32 -1.01 -3.56 16.51
CA ASP A 32 -1.52 -2.25 16.94
C ASP A 32 -0.89 -1.11 16.13
N THR A 33 0.44 -1.12 15.94
CA THR A 33 1.11 -0.14 15.08
C THR A 33 0.54 -0.14 13.66
N VAL A 34 0.40 -1.31 13.03
CA VAL A 34 -0.15 -1.42 11.67
C VAL A 34 -1.57 -0.88 11.62
N VAL A 35 -2.44 -1.30 12.55
CA VAL A 35 -3.86 -0.90 12.61
C VAL A 35 -4.03 0.61 12.82
N ASP A 36 -3.25 1.20 13.74
CA ASP A 36 -3.31 2.63 14.01
C ASP A 36 -2.80 3.43 12.81
N THR A 37 -1.75 2.94 12.15
CA THR A 37 -1.15 3.61 11.00
C THR A 37 -2.10 3.62 9.79
N VAL A 38 -2.90 2.56 9.59
CA VAL A 38 -3.96 2.53 8.56
C VAL A 38 -5.31 3.12 9.03
N GLY A 39 -5.44 3.51 10.30
CA GLY A 39 -6.66 4.12 10.84
C GLY A 39 -7.88 3.19 10.86
N LEU A 40 -7.68 1.90 11.17
CA LEU A 40 -8.75 0.89 11.20
C LEU A 40 -9.21 0.48 12.61
N ARG A 41 -8.72 1.14 13.66
CA ARG A 41 -8.96 0.77 15.07
C ARG A 41 -10.46 0.55 15.36
N ASP A 42 -11.31 1.49 14.97
CA ASP A 42 -12.76 1.44 15.22
C ASP A 42 -13.54 0.53 14.23
N ARG A 43 -12.82 -0.20 13.38
CA ARG A 43 -13.39 -1.01 12.29
C ARG A 43 -12.94 -2.47 12.31
N LEU A 44 -12.12 -2.87 13.28
CA LEU A 44 -11.57 -4.23 13.37
C LEU A 44 -12.62 -5.34 13.41
N THR A 45 -13.77 -5.10 14.05
CA THR A 45 -14.84 -6.10 14.19
C THR A 45 -15.82 -6.10 13.01
N HIS A 46 -15.64 -5.23 12.03
CA HIS A 46 -16.55 -5.14 10.88
C HIS A 46 -16.14 -6.15 9.83
N ARG A 47 -17.13 -6.79 9.21
CA ARG A 47 -16.96 -7.66 8.05
C ARG A 47 -16.74 -6.85 6.78
N PRO A 48 -16.14 -7.42 5.72
CA PRO A 48 -15.93 -6.72 4.46
C PRO A 48 -17.16 -6.01 3.90
N SER A 49 -18.35 -6.60 4.02
CA SER A 49 -19.62 -6.00 3.56
C SER A 49 -20.05 -4.73 4.33
N GLU A 50 -19.50 -4.51 5.52
CA GLU A 50 -19.80 -3.38 6.40
C GLU A 50 -18.75 -2.26 6.27
N LEU A 51 -17.69 -2.49 5.50
CA LEU A 51 -16.59 -1.57 5.26
C LEU A 51 -16.78 -0.86 3.91
N SER A 52 -16.46 0.43 3.86
CA SER A 52 -16.33 1.14 2.60
C SER A 52 -15.22 0.54 1.74
N GLY A 53 -15.26 0.77 0.42
CA GLY A 53 -14.21 0.26 -0.48
C GLY A 53 -12.79 0.66 -0.05
N GLY A 54 -12.60 1.93 0.37
CA GLY A 54 -11.31 2.39 0.89
C GLY A 54 -10.93 1.76 2.23
N GLN A 55 -11.88 1.40 3.09
CA GLN A 55 -11.59 0.64 4.31
C GLN A 55 -11.18 -0.80 4.00
N GLN A 56 -11.85 -1.47 3.06
CA GLN A 56 -11.47 -2.82 2.63
C GLN A 56 -10.05 -2.85 2.04
N GLN A 57 -9.68 -1.83 1.27
CA GLN A 57 -8.34 -1.69 0.74
C GLN A 57 -7.29 -1.53 1.85
N ARG A 58 -7.60 -0.74 2.88
CA ARG A 58 -6.73 -0.59 4.06
C ARG A 58 -6.59 -1.88 4.86
N VAL A 59 -7.64 -2.71 4.94
CA VAL A 59 -7.55 -4.05 5.53
C VAL A 59 -6.59 -4.93 4.73
N ALA A 60 -6.68 -4.90 3.40
CA ALA A 60 -5.79 -5.67 2.54
C ALA A 60 -4.33 -5.18 2.63
N ALA A 61 -4.11 -3.87 2.71
CA ALA A 61 -2.79 -3.30 2.96
C ALA A 61 -2.26 -3.78 4.32
N ALA A 62 -3.01 -3.60 5.41
CA ALA A 62 -2.63 -4.03 6.75
C ALA A 62 -2.29 -5.54 6.81
N ARG A 63 -3.06 -6.38 6.12
CA ARG A 63 -2.77 -7.82 5.96
C ARG A 63 -1.41 -8.08 5.32
N ALA A 64 -1.00 -7.30 4.32
CA ALA A 64 0.31 -7.43 3.70
C ALA A 64 1.45 -7.01 4.63
N LEU A 65 1.20 -6.10 5.58
CA LEU A 65 2.20 -5.51 6.47
C LEU A 65 2.37 -6.27 7.79
N VAL A 66 1.30 -6.93 8.27
CA VAL A 66 1.29 -7.57 9.59
C VAL A 66 2.38 -8.64 9.72
N THR A 67 2.79 -9.25 8.61
CA THR A 67 3.84 -10.28 8.59
C THR A 67 5.26 -9.70 8.69
N ARG A 68 5.42 -8.38 8.81
CA ARG A 68 6.71 -7.66 8.76
C ARG A 68 7.58 -8.12 7.58
N PRO A 69 7.06 -8.09 6.33
CA PRO A 69 7.85 -8.51 5.19
C PRO A 69 9.04 -7.56 4.97
N GLU A 70 10.15 -8.11 4.50
CA GLU A 70 11.31 -7.30 4.05
C GLU A 70 10.97 -6.50 2.79
N ILE A 71 10.12 -7.04 1.92
CA ILE A 71 9.73 -6.44 0.63
C ILE A 71 8.22 -6.57 0.41
N ILE A 72 7.57 -5.48 -0.03
CA ILE A 72 6.17 -5.41 -0.43
C ILE A 72 6.09 -5.01 -1.90
N PHE A 73 5.32 -5.77 -2.68
CA PHE A 73 4.97 -5.41 -4.06
C PHE A 73 3.57 -4.79 -4.08
N ALA A 74 3.47 -3.57 -4.59
CA ALA A 74 2.23 -2.81 -4.65
C ALA A 74 1.89 -2.49 -6.10
N ASP A 75 0.88 -3.15 -6.65
CA ASP A 75 0.38 -2.91 -8.01
C ASP A 75 -0.78 -1.92 -7.96
N GLU A 76 -0.56 -0.70 -8.46
CA GLU A 76 -1.50 0.43 -8.46
C GLU A 76 -2.22 0.65 -7.11
N PRO A 77 -1.49 0.86 -6.01
CA PRO A 77 -2.07 0.82 -4.67
C PRO A 77 -3.05 1.95 -4.39
N SER A 78 -3.10 3.02 -5.19
CA SER A 78 -4.06 4.13 -5.05
C SER A 78 -5.19 4.14 -6.10
N GLY A 79 -5.17 3.25 -7.10
CA GLY A 79 -5.96 3.38 -8.33
C GLY A 79 -7.51 3.33 -8.21
N ASN A 80 -8.06 3.05 -7.03
CA ASN A 80 -9.51 2.99 -6.75
C ASN A 80 -9.95 3.88 -5.58
N LEU A 81 -9.06 4.75 -5.09
CA LEU A 81 -9.30 5.58 -3.90
C LEU A 81 -9.58 7.03 -4.30
N ASP A 82 -10.37 7.71 -3.47
CA ASP A 82 -10.44 9.17 -3.51
C ASP A 82 -9.09 9.78 -3.12
N SER A 83 -8.85 11.03 -3.51
CA SER A 83 -7.56 11.70 -3.30
C SER A 83 -7.09 11.72 -1.84
N LYS A 84 -8.00 11.85 -0.88
CA LYS A 84 -7.65 11.83 0.55
C LYS A 84 -7.22 10.44 0.98
N SER A 85 -8.02 9.42 0.65
CA SER A 85 -7.70 8.02 0.97
C SER A 85 -6.39 7.57 0.31
N SER A 86 -6.12 8.00 -0.93
CA SER A 86 -4.86 7.74 -1.63
C SER A 86 -3.66 8.33 -0.90
N ALA A 87 -3.73 9.59 -0.49
CA ALA A 87 -2.66 10.26 0.24
C ALA A 87 -2.40 9.60 1.61
N GLU A 88 -3.45 9.17 2.31
CA GLU A 88 -3.32 8.42 3.58
C GLU A 88 -2.58 7.09 3.37
N LEU A 89 -2.93 6.33 2.33
CA LEU A 89 -2.27 5.05 2.03
C LEU A 89 -0.82 5.21 1.58
N LEU A 90 -0.53 6.18 0.72
CA LEU A 90 0.84 6.46 0.26
C LEU A 90 1.72 6.98 1.40
N GLY A 91 1.18 7.84 2.26
CA GLY A 91 1.86 8.30 3.47
C GLY A 91 2.08 7.17 4.48
N PHE A 92 1.15 6.21 4.57
CA PHE A 92 1.37 4.96 5.29
C PHE A 92 2.57 4.20 4.72
N MET A 93 2.61 3.99 3.39
CA MET A 93 3.67 3.22 2.73
C MET A 93 5.05 3.88 2.95
N ARG A 94 5.13 5.20 2.83
CA ARG A 94 6.34 5.98 3.12
C ARG A 94 6.83 5.76 4.55
N ARG A 95 5.94 5.88 5.55
CA ARG A 95 6.29 5.61 6.96
C ARG A 95 6.78 4.17 7.16
N ALA A 96 6.20 3.20 6.46
CA ALA A 96 6.65 1.82 6.57
C ALA A 96 8.10 1.63 6.09
N VAL A 97 8.51 2.37 5.06
CA VAL A 97 9.91 2.42 4.61
C VAL A 97 10.78 3.13 5.66
N ASP A 98 10.39 4.32 6.10
CA ASP A 98 11.20 5.18 6.96
C ASP A 98 11.38 4.65 8.39
N GLU A 99 10.31 4.16 9.00
CA GLU A 99 10.28 3.79 10.42
C GLU A 99 10.58 2.31 10.64
N PHE A 100 10.19 1.45 9.69
CA PHE A 100 10.28 0.00 9.85
C PHE A 100 11.32 -0.66 8.93
N GLY A 101 11.99 0.12 8.07
CA GLY A 101 13.03 -0.38 7.16
C GLY A 101 12.51 -1.36 6.10
N GLN A 102 11.21 -1.32 5.80
CA GLN A 102 10.61 -2.18 4.77
C GLN A 102 10.91 -1.63 3.38
N THR A 103 11.09 -2.51 2.39
CA THR A 103 11.21 -2.09 0.99
C THR A 103 9.87 -2.19 0.30
N ILE A 104 9.46 -1.13 -0.41
CA ILE A 104 8.23 -1.16 -1.22
C ILE A 104 8.60 -0.97 -2.69
N VAL A 105 8.18 -1.94 -3.51
CA VAL A 105 8.25 -1.86 -4.96
C VAL A 105 6.84 -1.60 -5.47
N MET A 106 6.60 -0.40 -5.96
CA MET A 106 5.29 0.03 -6.44
C MET A 106 5.30 0.17 -7.97
N VAL A 107 4.24 -0.31 -8.61
CA VAL A 107 3.93 -0.02 -10.01
C VAL A 107 2.79 0.98 -10.01
N THR A 108 2.98 2.12 -10.68
CA THR A 108 1.91 3.10 -10.83
C THR A 108 2.05 3.95 -12.10
N HIS A 109 0.93 4.37 -12.66
CA HIS A 109 0.84 5.42 -13.69
C HIS A 109 0.57 6.82 -13.10
N ASP A 110 0.34 6.93 -11.78
CA ASP A 110 0.09 8.21 -11.11
C ASP A 110 1.41 8.86 -10.65
N ALA A 111 1.70 10.04 -11.22
CA ALA A 111 2.88 10.82 -10.86
C ALA A 111 2.88 11.28 -9.38
N HIS A 112 1.70 11.49 -8.79
CA HIS A 112 1.59 11.84 -7.37
C HIS A 112 1.91 10.63 -6.48
N ALA A 113 1.47 9.42 -6.84
CA ALA A 113 1.86 8.22 -6.11
C ALA A 113 3.37 7.96 -6.23
N ALA A 114 3.92 8.04 -7.44
CA ALA A 114 5.34 7.82 -7.70
C ALA A 114 6.27 8.81 -6.96
N SER A 115 5.80 10.03 -6.63
CA SER A 115 6.61 11.00 -5.90
C SER A 115 6.83 10.67 -4.42
N PHE A 116 6.15 9.66 -3.87
CA PHE A 116 6.40 9.14 -2.51
C PHE A 116 7.60 8.19 -2.45
N ALA A 117 8.11 7.71 -3.60
CA ALA A 117 9.23 6.81 -3.67
C ALA A 117 10.56 7.56 -3.57
N ASP A 118 11.61 6.92 -3.06
CA ASP A 118 12.97 7.47 -3.09
C ASP A 118 13.56 7.46 -4.51
N ARG A 119 13.09 6.51 -5.34
CA ARG A 119 13.53 6.29 -6.73
C ARG A 119 12.36 5.88 -7.61
N VAL A 120 12.28 6.47 -8.80
CA VAL A 120 11.34 6.09 -9.86
C VAL A 120 12.11 5.58 -11.06
N VAL A 121 11.74 4.39 -11.53
CA VAL A 121 12.27 3.80 -12.77
C VAL A 121 11.16 3.84 -13.80
N PHE A 122 11.45 4.46 -14.95
CA PHE A 122 10.50 4.59 -16.05
C PHE A 122 10.63 3.41 -17.01
N LEU A 123 9.50 2.86 -17.41
CA LEU A 123 9.41 1.77 -18.38
C LEU A 123 8.67 2.23 -19.63
N ALA A 124 9.23 1.92 -20.80
CA ALA A 124 8.61 2.11 -22.11
C ALA A 124 8.88 0.87 -22.99
N ASP A 125 7.84 0.32 -23.61
CA ASP A 125 7.91 -0.90 -24.45
C ASP A 125 8.67 -2.07 -23.80
N GLY A 126 8.44 -2.27 -22.50
CA GLY A 126 9.08 -3.33 -21.71
C GLY A 126 10.56 -3.12 -21.41
N ARG A 127 11.11 -1.93 -21.69
CA ARG A 127 12.50 -1.57 -21.39
C ARG A 127 12.56 -0.39 -20.42
N GLN A 128 13.62 -0.32 -19.63
CA GLN A 128 13.92 0.88 -18.86
C GLN A 128 14.20 2.04 -19.82
N SER A 129 13.44 3.13 -19.69
CA SER A 129 13.66 4.35 -20.47
C SER A 129 14.48 5.38 -19.70
N GLY A 130 14.41 5.38 -18.37
CA GLY A 130 15.19 6.28 -17.51
C GLY A 130 14.87 6.12 -16.02
N GLU A 131 15.42 7.02 -15.21
CA GLU A 131 15.20 7.02 -13.76
C GLU A 131 15.29 8.41 -13.15
N LEU A 132 14.62 8.59 -12.01
CA LEU A 132 14.73 9.75 -11.14
C LEU A 132 15.00 9.31 -9.70
N LEU A 133 15.94 9.99 -9.06
CA LEU A 133 16.15 9.95 -7.60
C LEU A 133 15.50 11.19 -6.99
N ASP A 134 14.98 11.04 -5.78
CA ASP A 134 14.25 12.08 -5.05
C ASP A 134 13.20 12.76 -5.96
N PRO A 135 12.25 11.96 -6.52
CA PRO A 135 11.31 12.44 -7.51
C PRO A 135 10.34 13.46 -6.92
N THR A 136 9.96 14.46 -7.72
CA THR A 136 8.77 15.28 -7.45
C THR A 136 7.73 15.00 -8.52
N THR A 137 6.46 15.26 -8.20
CA THR A 137 5.35 15.09 -9.14
C THR A 137 5.61 15.85 -10.44
N GLU A 138 6.16 17.07 -10.37
CA GLU A 138 6.47 17.90 -11.53
C GLU A 138 7.54 17.26 -12.43
N ARG A 139 8.64 16.77 -11.84
CA ARG A 139 9.73 16.13 -12.58
C ARG A 139 9.28 14.84 -13.26
N ILE A 140 8.42 14.06 -12.59
CA ILE A 140 7.84 12.85 -13.16
C ILE A 140 6.94 13.22 -14.36
N LEU A 141 6.06 14.20 -14.21
CA LEU A 141 5.16 14.64 -15.30
C LEU A 141 5.93 15.20 -16.50
N GLU A 142 7.01 15.95 -16.25
CA GLU A 142 7.88 16.47 -17.30
C GLU A 142 8.55 15.31 -18.07
N TYR A 143 9.07 14.31 -17.36
CA TYR A 143 9.65 13.13 -17.98
C TYR A 143 8.63 12.34 -18.81
N LEU A 144 7.43 12.09 -18.26
CA LEU A 144 6.37 11.36 -18.98
C LEU A 144 5.92 12.09 -20.25
N LYS A 145 5.88 13.42 -20.26
CA LYS A 145 5.59 14.20 -21.49
C LYS A 145 6.66 14.00 -22.55
N SER A 146 7.93 13.99 -22.16
CA SER A 146 9.04 13.79 -23.10
C SER A 146 9.10 12.41 -23.76
N LEU A 147 8.38 11.41 -23.21
CA LEU A 147 8.25 10.07 -23.79
C LEU A 147 7.12 9.96 -24.83
N GLY A 148 6.18 10.92 -24.83
CA GLY A 148 5.02 10.91 -25.75
C GLY A 148 5.25 11.65 -27.07
N ASP A 149 6.38 12.36 -27.19
CA ASP A 149 6.87 13.03 -28.40
C ASP A 149 7.84 12.14 -29.18
#